data_AF-A0A9X3XTA1-F1
#
_entry.id   AF-A0A9X3XTA1-F1
#
_cell.length_a   1.000
_cell.length_b   1.000
_cell.length_c   1.000
_cell.angle_alpha   90.00
_cell.angle_beta   90.00
_cell.angle_gamma   90.00
#
_symmetry.space_group_name_H-M   'P 1'
#
loop_
_entity.id
_entity.type
_entity.pdbx_description
1 polymer ?
#
loop_
_entity_poly.entity_id
_entity_poly.type
_entity_poly.pdbx_seq_one_letter_code
_entity_poly.pdbx_strand_id
1 'polypeptide(L)' 'MLDNKSLIVLAYLKNYFKTNTKPITALEINIKELTFDDIEKAIEILVDRGCITLTEKAYLHPSIESVNY' A
#
# COMPACT_ATOMS: atom_id res chain seq x y z
N MET A 1 -3.08 -7.70 13.61
CA MET A 1 -2.76 -6.29 13.91
C MET A 1 -1.71 -5.89 12.90
N LEU A 2 -1.89 -4.78 12.18
CA LEU A 2 -0.87 -4.32 11.21
C LEU A 2 0.39 -3.93 11.97
N ASP A 3 1.55 -4.36 11.49
CA ASP A 3 2.83 -3.93 12.04
C ASP A 3 3.11 -2.47 11.67
N ASN A 4 4.06 -1.85 12.40
CA ASN A 4 4.33 -0.43 12.27
C ASN A 4 4.80 -0.04 10.85
N LYS A 5 5.49 -0.94 10.15
CA LYS A 5 5.97 -0.70 8.78
C LYS A 5 4.81 -0.73 7.78
N SER A 6 3.91 -1.71 7.91
CA SER A 6 2.69 -1.78 7.12
C SER A 6 1.79 -0.56 7.31
N LEU A 7 1.70 -0.01 8.52
CA LEU A 7 0.98 1.24 8.78
C LEU A 7 1.62 2.45 8.08
N ILE A 8 2.95 2.54 8.08
CA ILE A 8 3.69 3.61 7.39
C ILE A 8 3.46 3.52 5.87
N VAL A 9 3.57 2.32 5.29
CA VAL A 9 3.31 2.09 3.86
C VAL A 9 1.86 2.42 3.50
N LEU A 10 0.91 2.01 4.33
CA LEU A 10 -0.51 2.35 4.12
C LEU A 10 -0.75 3.86 4.18
N ALA A 11 -0.13 4.57 5.13
CA ALA A 11 -0.25 6.02 5.23
C ALA A 11 0.35 6.73 4.00
N TYR A 12 1.49 6.25 3.52
CA TYR A 12 2.11 6.74 2.28
C TYR A 12 1.17 6.56 1.09
N LEU A 13 0.64 5.35 0.89
CA LEU A 13 -0.30 5.04 -0.20
C LEU A 13 -1.57 5.89 -0.10
N LYS A 14 -2.17 6.01 1.09
CA LYS A 14 -3.34 6.87 1.30
C LYS A 14 -3.05 8.32 0.94
N ASN A 15 -1.87 8.84 1.29
CA ASN A 15 -1.50 10.21 0.94
C ASN A 15 -1.26 10.39 -0.56
N TYR A 16 -0.61 9.42 -1.20
CA TYR A 16 -0.40 9.41 -2.64
C TYR A 16 -1.73 9.42 -3.40
N PHE A 17 -2.67 8.55 -3.01
CA PHE A 17 -3.98 8.41 -3.68
C PHE A 17 -4.97 9.53 -3.37
N LYS A 18 -4.70 10.40 -2.39
CA LYS A 18 -5.50 11.63 -2.17
C LYS A 18 -5.32 12.64 -3.31
N THR A 19 -4.16 12.64 -3.96
CA THR A 19 -3.80 13.63 -4.99
C THR A 19 -3.54 13.00 -6.35
N ASN A 20 -3.27 11.69 -6.39
CA ASN A 20 -2.98 10.95 -7.61
C ASN A 20 -4.00 9.82 -7.78
N THR A 21 -4.58 9.70 -8.97
CA THR A 21 -5.45 8.58 -9.35
C THR A 21 -4.69 7.46 -10.06
N LYS A 22 -3.39 7.65 -10.29
CA LYS A 22 -2.57 6.70 -11.03
C LYS A 22 -2.17 5.54 -10.12
N PRO A 23 -2.19 4.29 -10.61
CA PRO A 23 -1.59 3.18 -9.91
C PRO A 23 -0.09 3.42 -9.65
N ILE A 24 0.45 2.87 -8.57
CA ILE A 24 1.87 2.95 -8.20
C ILE A 24 2.43 1.55 -7.92
N THR A 25 3.69 1.31 -8.28
CA THR A 25 4.40 0.05 -7.98
C THR A 25 5.19 0.12 -6.69
N ALA A 26 5.56 -1.04 -6.12
CA ALA A 26 6.45 -1.11 -4.95
C ALA A 26 7.78 -0.39 -5.18
N LEU A 27 8.33 -0.44 -6.40
CA LEU A 27 9.59 0.20 -6.80
C LEU A 27 9.50 1.74 -6.79
N GLU A 28 8.31 2.30 -6.98
CA GLU A 28 8.08 3.75 -6.98
C GLU A 28 7.86 4.29 -5.57
N ILE A 29 7.61 3.42 -4.59
CA ILE A 29 7.49 3.82 -3.19
C ILE A 29 8.87 4.05 -2.61
N ASN A 30 9.11 5.28 -2.19
CA ASN A 30 10.34 5.64 -1.49
C ASN A 30 10.01 6.21 -0.12
N ILE A 31 10.23 5.39 0.92
CA ILE A 31 10.05 5.76 2.33
C ILE A 31 11.42 5.64 2.98
N LYS A 32 11.98 6.78 3.42
CA LYS A 32 13.38 6.91 3.88
C LYS A 32 13.79 5.93 4.99
N GLU A 33 12.84 5.46 5.80
CA GLU A 33 13.07 4.57 6.93
C GLU A 33 12.80 3.09 6.63
N LEU A 34 12.40 2.76 5.39
CA LEU A 34 12.08 1.39 4.98
C LEU A 34 12.97 0.94 3.82
N THR A 35 13.40 -0.31 3.87
CA THR A 35 14.05 -0.96 2.74
C THR A 35 13.02 -1.40 1.70
N PHE A 36 13.47 -1.73 0.48
CA PHE A 36 12.59 -2.31 -0.53
C PHE A 36 11.91 -3.61 -0.05
N ASP A 37 12.66 -4.49 0.63
CA ASP A 37 12.14 -5.73 1.21
C ASP A 37 11.07 -5.46 2.29
N ASP A 38 11.25 -4.41 3.10
CA ASP A 38 10.24 -3.98 4.07
C ASP A 38 8.97 -3.48 3.39
N ILE A 39 9.10 -2.77 2.27
CA ILE A 39 7.98 -2.26 1.47
C ILE A 39 7.23 -3.42 0.82
N GLU A 40 7.94 -4.39 0.22
CA GLU A 40 7.30 -5.58 -0.38
C GLU A 40 6.53 -6.38 0.67
N LYS A 41 7.15 -6.68 1.82
CA LYS A 41 6.46 -7.39 2.91
C LYS A 41 5.26 -6.62 3.44
N ALA A 42 5.37 -5.31 3.59
CA ALA A 42 4.25 -4.48 4.01
C ALA A 42 3.11 -4.51 2.99
N ILE A 43 3.41 -4.47 1.70
CA ILE A 43 2.42 -4.61 0.63
C ILE A 43 1.72 -5.96 0.70
N GLU A 44 2.47 -7.06 0.84
CA GLU A 44 1.89 -8.40 0.99
C GLU A 44 0.92 -8.47 2.16
N ILE A 45 1.30 -7.93 3.32
CA ILE A 45 0.45 -7.86 4.51
C ILE A 45 -0.80 -7.00 4.24
N LEU A 46 -0.66 -5.86 3.57
CA LEU A 46 -1.79 -4.99 3.27
C LEU A 46 -2.77 -5.62 2.28
N VAL A 47 -2.28 -6.43 1.34
CA VAL A 47 -3.11 -7.19 0.39
C VAL A 47 -3.84 -8.33 1.12
N ASP A 48 -3.13 -9.10 1.94
CA ASP A 48 -3.72 -10.16 2.79
C ASP A 48 -4.84 -9.63 3.69
N ARG A 49 -4.70 -8.38 4.15
CA ARG A 49 -5.67 -7.68 5.00
C ARG A 49 -6.77 -6.93 4.24
N GLY A 50 -6.81 -7.00 2.91
CA GLY A 50 -7.80 -6.29 2.08
C GLY A 50 -7.59 -4.76 1.98
N CYS A 51 -6.59 -4.20 2.66
CA CYS A 51 -6.35 -2.76 2.74
C CYS A 51 -6.00 -2.14 1.39
N ILE A 52 -5.36 -2.91 0.50
CA ILE A 52 -5.00 -2.51 -0.86
C ILE A 52 -5.22 -3.69 -1.81
N THR A 53 -5.39 -3.40 -3.10
CA THR A 53 -5.52 -4.43 -4.13
C THR A 53 -4.36 -4.31 -5.11
N LEU A 54 -3.76 -5.45 -5.46
CA LEU A 54 -2.82 -5.55 -6.57
C LEU A 54 -3.60 -5.76 -7.87
N THR A 55 -3.32 -4.95 -8.87
CA THR A 55 -3.79 -5.18 -10.24
C THR A 55 -2.90 -6.23 -10.94
N GLU A 56 -3.35 -6.77 -12.08
CA GLU A 56 -2.65 -7.80 -12.86
C GLU A 56 -1.21 -7.44 -13.26
N LYS A 57 -0.84 -6.16 -13.20
CA LYS A 57 0.52 -5.67 -13.48
C LYS A 57 1.31 -5.31 -12.22
N ALA A 58 0.93 -5.86 -11.07
CA ALA A 58 1.53 -5.56 -9.75
C ALA A 58 1.46 -4.08 -9.34
N TYR A 59 0.52 -3.31 -9.90
CA TYR A 59 0.27 -1.96 -9.40
C TYR A 59 -0.67 -1.99 -8.21
N LEU A 60 -0.36 -1.18 -7.22
CA LEU A 60 -1.18 -0.90 -6.05
C LEU A 60 -2.27 0.07 -6.46
N HIS A 61 -3.50 -0.26 -6.10
CA HIS A 61 -4.66 0.62 -6.18
C HIS A 61 -5.32 0.68 -4.81
N PRO A 62 -5.88 1.84 -4.38
CA PRO A 62 -6.66 1.88 -3.15
C PRO A 62 -7.78 0.86 -3.28
N SER A 63 -7.85 -0.08 -2.32
CA SER A 63 -9.00 -0.97 -2.21
C SER A 63 -10.19 -0.09 -1.87
N ILE A 64 -11.23 -0.11 -2.71
CA ILE A 64 -12.51 0.54 -2.40
C ILE A 64 -13.24 -0.37 -1.41
N GLU A 65 -12.67 -0.58 -0.22
CA GLU A 65 -13.46 -1.10 0.88
C GLU A 65 -14.19 0.09 1.51
N SER A 66 -15.39 0.35 0.98
CA SER A 66 -16.50 0.78 1.80
C SER A 66 -16.59 -0.18 2.98
N VAL A 67 -16.01 0.23 4.12
CA VAL A 67 -16.28 -0.40 5.41
C VAL A 67 -17.75 -0.13 5.70
N ASN A 68 -18.63 -1.01 5.21
CA ASN A 68 -20.01 -1.09 5.68
C ASN A 68 -19.95 -1.69 7.09
N TYR A 69 -20.17 -0.84 8.09
CA TYR A 69 -20.53 -1.24 9.45
C TYR A 69 -22.04 -1.18 9.62
#